data_AF-A0AAN9LU19-F1
#
_entry.id   AF-A0AAN9LU19-F1
#
_cell.length_a   1.000
_cell.length_b   1.000
_cell.length_c   1.000
_cell.angle_alpha   90.00
_cell.angle_beta   90.00
_cell.angle_gamma   90.00
#
_symmetry.space_group_name_H-M   'P 1'
#
loop_
_entity.id
_entity.type
_entity.pdbx_description
1 polymer ?
#
loop_
_entity_poly.entity_id
_entity_poly.type
_entity_poly.pdbx_seq_one_letter_code
_entity_poly.pdbx_strand_id
1 'polypeptide(L)'
;MKFKTEKLESKHETKKYEVKSLETEIKTLKKKKEALKKELKARTKELENFQEARIKDFEARRKEVENFLVEHDQRFKENQSLWNGVSGLLYVAEAKDPIPKTMILYLQDTTEGPNATVFWIIGLNGKVCGRAQGMLVLSALDGPNPFVALSVVFTNLQYNGSSIEIQGVSRQCEKFREVSVVSGTGKFRFVKGYAVFETTSFDAKTSHSIISLIITFQ
;
A
#
# COMPACT_ATOMS: atom_id res chain seq x y z
N MET A 1 -68.80 -4.64 62.94
CA MET A 1 -68.32 -5.64 61.95
C MET A 1 -68.42 -5.15 60.49
N LYS A 2 -69.54 -4.54 60.04
CA LYS A 2 -69.76 -4.10 58.64
C LYS A 2 -68.67 -3.20 58.00
N PHE A 3 -68.14 -2.22 58.73
CA PHE A 3 -67.10 -1.30 58.22
C PHE A 3 -65.76 -1.97 57.86
N LYS A 4 -65.42 -3.09 58.52
CA LYS A 4 -64.16 -3.80 58.28
C LYS A 4 -64.26 -4.66 57.02
N THR A 5 -65.43 -5.25 56.77
CA THR A 5 -65.76 -6.03 55.56
C THR A 5 -65.82 -5.16 54.30
N GLU A 6 -66.46 -3.99 54.33
CA GLU A 6 -66.53 -3.08 53.16
C GLU A 6 -65.16 -2.55 52.72
N LYS A 7 -64.27 -2.26 53.69
CA LYS A 7 -62.90 -1.81 53.40
C LYS A 7 -62.01 -2.92 52.81
N LEU A 8 -62.30 -4.17 53.15
CA LEU A 8 -61.64 -5.35 52.60
C LEU A 8 -62.15 -5.66 51.18
N GLU A 9 -63.45 -5.52 50.94
CA GLU A 9 -64.08 -5.69 49.63
C GLU A 9 -63.59 -4.63 48.63
N SER A 10 -63.58 -3.35 49.03
CA SER A 10 -63.03 -2.26 48.21
C SER A 10 -61.57 -2.49 47.82
N LYS A 11 -60.73 -2.96 48.76
CA LYS A 11 -59.31 -3.28 48.49
C LYS A 11 -59.16 -4.50 47.57
N HIS A 12 -60.08 -5.46 47.63
CA HIS A 12 -60.09 -6.63 46.76
C HIS A 12 -60.50 -6.25 45.32
N GLU A 13 -61.48 -5.34 45.20
CA GLU A 13 -61.92 -4.78 43.92
C GLU A 13 -60.79 -3.99 43.23
N THR A 14 -60.10 -3.10 43.95
CA THR A 14 -58.96 -2.33 43.40
C THR A 14 -57.86 -3.24 42.87
N LYS A 15 -57.48 -4.28 43.63
CA LYS A 15 -56.48 -5.26 43.19
C LYS A 15 -56.90 -6.03 41.94
N LYS A 16 -58.20 -6.32 41.79
CA LYS A 16 -58.74 -7.00 40.59
C LYS A 16 -58.62 -6.12 39.34
N TYR A 17 -58.82 -4.81 39.47
CA TYR A 17 -58.59 -3.86 38.38
C TYR A 17 -57.09 -3.73 38.02
N GLU A 18 -56.21 -3.71 39.01
CA GLU A 18 -54.75 -3.70 38.79
C GLU A 18 -54.27 -4.95 38.04
N VAL A 19 -54.72 -6.14 38.45
CA VAL A 19 -54.38 -7.40 37.76
C VAL A 19 -54.85 -7.39 36.31
N LYS A 20 -56.08 -6.94 36.04
CA LYS A 20 -56.63 -6.86 34.68
C LYS A 20 -55.86 -5.86 33.80
N SER A 21 -55.41 -4.75 34.39
CA SER A 21 -54.56 -3.76 33.71
C SER A 21 -53.20 -4.36 33.35
N LEU A 22 -52.53 -5.02 34.30
CA LEU A 22 -51.25 -5.69 34.09
C LEU A 22 -51.33 -6.83 33.05
N GLU A 23 -52.40 -7.61 33.04
CA GLU A 23 -52.64 -8.64 32.02
C GLU A 23 -52.73 -8.05 30.60
N THR A 24 -53.37 -6.89 30.48
CA THR A 24 -53.48 -6.15 29.21
C THR A 24 -52.11 -5.63 28.76
N GLU A 25 -51.31 -5.12 29.70
CA GLU A 25 -49.96 -4.65 29.43
C GLU A 25 -49.02 -5.79 28.99
N ILE A 26 -49.05 -6.94 29.69
CA ILE A 26 -48.29 -8.14 29.33
C ILE A 26 -48.66 -8.62 27.91
N LYS A 27 -49.95 -8.63 27.57
CA LYS A 27 -50.40 -8.99 26.22
C LYS A 27 -49.85 -8.04 25.16
N THR A 28 -49.80 -6.75 25.47
CA THR A 28 -49.26 -5.71 24.58
C THR A 28 -47.75 -5.86 24.41
N LEU A 29 -47.02 -6.08 25.50
CA LEU A 29 -45.57 -6.31 25.49
C LEU A 29 -45.18 -7.57 24.72
N LYS A 30 -45.93 -8.67 24.86
CA LYS A 30 -45.72 -9.89 24.06
C LYS A 30 -45.86 -9.62 22.57
N LYS A 31 -46.87 -8.85 22.16
CA LYS A 31 -47.06 -8.45 20.75
C LYS A 31 -45.91 -7.58 20.24
N LYS A 32 -45.44 -6.62 21.05
CA LYS A 32 -44.26 -5.78 20.72
C LYS A 32 -42.98 -6.61 20.58
N LYS A 33 -42.76 -7.58 21.47
CA LYS A 33 -41.58 -8.47 21.40
C LYS A 33 -41.55 -9.28 20.11
N GLU A 34 -42.69 -9.84 19.69
CA GLU A 34 -42.78 -10.59 18.43
C GLU A 34 -42.58 -9.69 17.20
N ALA A 35 -43.10 -8.46 17.21
CA ALA A 35 -42.85 -7.49 16.16
C ALA A 35 -41.36 -7.11 16.06
N LEU A 36 -40.73 -6.80 17.20
CA LEU A 36 -39.31 -6.45 17.26
C LEU A 36 -38.42 -7.62 16.79
N LYS A 37 -38.77 -8.86 17.15
CA LYS A 37 -38.05 -10.05 16.70
C LYS A 37 -38.10 -10.22 15.18
N LYS A 38 -39.25 -9.92 14.56
CA LYS A 38 -39.40 -9.93 13.09
C LYS A 38 -38.56 -8.85 12.43
N GLU A 39 -38.57 -7.63 12.98
CA GLU A 39 -37.75 -6.52 12.48
C GLU A 39 -36.25 -6.81 12.61
N LEU A 40 -35.81 -7.34 13.75
CA LEU A 40 -34.42 -7.74 13.96
C LEU A 40 -33.99 -8.75 12.88
N LYS A 41 -34.81 -9.78 12.63
CA LYS A 41 -34.52 -10.78 11.60
C LYS A 41 -34.44 -10.17 10.20
N ALA A 42 -35.30 -9.20 9.87
CA ALA A 42 -35.25 -8.50 8.59
C ALA A 42 -33.96 -7.68 8.45
N ARG A 43 -33.61 -6.89 9.47
CA ARG A 43 -32.35 -6.11 9.48
C ARG A 43 -31.11 -6.98 9.40
N THR A 44 -31.08 -8.12 10.09
CA THR A 44 -29.96 -9.07 9.98
C THR A 44 -29.79 -9.57 8.55
N LYS A 45 -30.89 -9.92 7.88
CA LYS A 45 -30.85 -10.35 6.48
C LYS A 45 -30.40 -9.23 5.53
N GLU A 46 -30.82 -8.00 5.76
CA GLU A 46 -30.36 -6.83 4.99
C GLU A 46 -28.85 -6.60 5.16
N LEU A 47 -28.35 -6.73 6.40
CA LEU A 47 -26.92 -6.66 6.72
C LEU A 47 -26.13 -7.77 6.02
N GLU A 48 -26.60 -9.00 6.06
CA GLU A 48 -25.98 -10.14 5.36
C GLU A 48 -25.91 -9.90 3.85
N ASN A 49 -27.03 -9.51 3.22
CA ASN A 49 -27.06 -9.19 1.79
C ASN A 49 -26.09 -8.03 1.44
N PHE A 50 -26.02 -7.01 2.29
CA PHE A 50 -25.10 -5.87 2.07
C PHE A 50 -23.64 -6.31 2.18
N GLN A 51 -23.31 -7.16 3.15
CA GLN A 51 -21.98 -7.72 3.32
C GLN A 51 -21.58 -8.59 2.11
N GLU A 52 -22.47 -9.47 1.66
CA GLU A 52 -22.25 -10.31 0.46
C GLU A 52 -22.02 -9.47 -0.79
N ALA A 53 -22.82 -8.43 -1.01
CA ALA A 53 -22.63 -7.53 -2.15
C ALA A 53 -21.27 -6.83 -2.12
N ARG A 54 -20.82 -6.40 -0.94
CA ARG A 54 -19.51 -5.74 -0.75
C ARG A 54 -18.35 -6.71 -0.93
N ILE A 55 -18.49 -7.95 -0.47
CA ILE A 55 -17.49 -9.02 -0.69
C ILE A 55 -17.37 -9.28 -2.20
N LYS A 56 -18.51 -9.41 -2.91
CA LYS A 56 -18.53 -9.64 -4.35
C LYS A 56 -17.88 -8.51 -5.16
N ASP A 57 -18.12 -7.25 -4.80
CA ASP A 57 -17.45 -6.09 -5.39
C ASP A 57 -15.93 -6.12 -5.13
N PHE A 58 -15.53 -6.45 -3.90
CA PHE A 58 -14.11 -6.58 -3.56
C PHE A 58 -13.41 -7.69 -4.36
N GLU A 59 -14.05 -8.85 -4.51
CA GLU A 59 -13.54 -9.96 -5.31
C GLU A 59 -13.44 -9.62 -6.80
N ALA A 60 -14.43 -8.89 -7.34
CA ALA A 60 -14.39 -8.42 -8.73
C ALA A 60 -13.20 -7.48 -8.97
N ARG A 61 -12.99 -6.48 -8.10
CA ARG A 61 -11.83 -5.57 -8.18
C ARG A 61 -10.51 -6.30 -8.02
N ARG A 62 -10.45 -7.29 -7.12
CA ARG A 62 -9.26 -8.13 -6.97
C ARG A 62 -8.93 -8.85 -8.27
N LYS A 63 -9.93 -9.42 -8.94
CA LYS A 63 -9.76 -10.11 -10.22
C LYS A 63 -9.32 -9.16 -11.34
N GLU A 64 -9.83 -7.93 -11.37
CA GLU A 64 -9.36 -6.89 -12.30
C GLU A 64 -7.87 -6.57 -12.10
N VAL A 65 -7.44 -6.43 -10.84
CA VAL A 65 -6.03 -6.21 -10.49
C VAL A 65 -5.17 -7.41 -10.89
N GLU A 66 -5.63 -8.64 -10.63
CA GLU A 66 -4.92 -9.87 -11.02
C GLU A 66 -4.79 -9.95 -12.55
N ASN A 67 -5.85 -9.67 -13.30
CA ASN A 67 -5.82 -9.63 -14.78
C ASN A 67 -4.85 -8.56 -15.28
N PHE A 68 -4.87 -7.35 -14.71
CA PHE A 68 -3.94 -6.29 -15.05
C PHE A 68 -2.48 -6.73 -14.84
N LEU A 69 -2.18 -7.39 -13.72
CA LEU A 69 -0.83 -7.87 -13.43
C LEU A 69 -0.38 -8.98 -14.40
N VAL A 70 -1.29 -9.86 -14.83
CA VAL A 70 -1.04 -10.90 -15.84
C VAL A 70 -0.80 -10.28 -17.21
N GLU A 71 -1.67 -9.39 -17.67
CA GLU A 71 -1.52 -8.68 -18.95
C GLU A 71 -0.23 -7.87 -19.00
N HIS A 72 0.11 -7.19 -17.91
CA HIS A 72 1.35 -6.44 -17.81
C HIS A 72 2.59 -7.35 -17.91
N ASP A 73 2.57 -8.52 -17.26
CA ASP A 73 3.65 -9.52 -17.37
C ASP A 73 3.75 -10.12 -18.78
N GLN A 74 2.60 -10.36 -19.43
CA GLN A 74 2.52 -10.85 -20.80
C GLN A 74 3.11 -9.85 -21.80
N ARG A 75 2.66 -8.58 -21.75
CA ARG A 75 3.20 -7.49 -22.58
C ARG A 75 4.70 -7.31 -22.38
N PHE A 76 5.16 -7.46 -21.13
CA PHE A 76 6.57 -7.38 -20.80
C PHE A 76 7.38 -8.49 -21.51
N LYS A 77 6.87 -9.74 -21.48
CA LYS A 77 7.48 -10.88 -22.18
C LYS A 77 7.44 -10.74 -23.71
N GLU A 78 6.33 -10.28 -24.27
CA GLU A 78 6.16 -10.07 -25.71
C GLU A 78 7.12 -8.99 -26.24
N ASN A 79 7.21 -7.85 -25.55
CA ASN A 79 8.19 -6.82 -25.88
C ASN A 79 9.61 -7.40 -25.84
N GLN A 80 9.96 -8.17 -24.81
CA GLN A 80 11.27 -8.83 -24.72
C GLN A 80 11.52 -9.80 -25.90
N SER A 81 10.51 -10.58 -26.31
CA SER A 81 10.60 -11.50 -27.46
C SER A 81 10.80 -10.76 -28.79
N LEU A 82 10.14 -9.62 -28.98
CA LEU A 82 10.34 -8.79 -30.17
C LEU A 82 11.79 -8.28 -30.27
N TRP A 83 12.41 -7.94 -29.13
CA TRP A 83 13.82 -7.52 -29.09
C TRP A 83 14.81 -8.65 -29.37
N ASN A 84 14.53 -9.87 -28.91
CA ASN A 84 15.33 -11.05 -29.25
C ASN A 84 15.35 -11.33 -30.77
N GLY A 85 14.28 -10.96 -31.49
CA GLY A 85 14.19 -11.07 -32.94
C GLY A 85 14.99 -10.02 -33.73
N VAL A 86 15.33 -8.89 -33.12
CA VAL A 86 16.13 -7.82 -33.76
C VAL A 86 17.64 -8.07 -33.60
N SER A 87 18.05 -8.87 -32.62
CA SER A 87 19.44 -9.29 -32.42
C SER A 87 19.74 -10.62 -33.12
N GLY A 88 19.56 -10.66 -34.45
CA GLY A 88 19.92 -11.80 -35.28
C GLY A 88 21.44 -11.94 -35.47
N LEU A 89 22.20 -12.17 -34.38
CA LEU A 89 23.58 -12.69 -34.40
C LEU A 89 24.16 -12.94 -32.99
N LEU A 90 23.39 -13.45 -32.04
CA LEU A 90 23.97 -14.25 -30.93
C LEU A 90 22.88 -15.10 -30.28
N TYR A 91 22.97 -16.41 -30.45
CA TYR A 91 22.20 -17.35 -29.64
C TYR A 91 22.59 -17.16 -28.18
N VAL A 92 21.66 -16.72 -27.34
CA VAL A 92 21.62 -17.13 -25.93
C VAL A 92 20.18 -17.55 -25.65
N ALA A 93 20.05 -18.82 -25.27
CA ALA A 93 18.82 -19.48 -24.87
C ALA A 93 18.08 -18.70 -23.78
N GLU A 94 16.82 -19.05 -23.55
CA GLU A 94 15.97 -18.56 -22.45
C GLU A 94 16.69 -18.53 -21.09
N ALA A 95 17.39 -17.43 -20.84
CA ALA A 95 17.66 -16.95 -19.51
C ALA A 95 16.89 -15.63 -19.45
N LYS A 96 15.91 -15.55 -18.55
CA LYS A 96 15.68 -14.27 -17.87
C LYS A 96 17.07 -13.83 -17.45
N ASP A 97 17.65 -12.79 -18.07
CA ASP A 97 18.92 -12.25 -17.58
C ASP A 97 18.75 -12.09 -16.07
N PRO A 98 19.50 -12.85 -15.26
CA PRO A 98 19.29 -12.82 -13.84
C PRO A 98 19.51 -11.38 -13.40
N ILE A 99 18.60 -10.87 -12.57
CA ILE A 99 18.79 -9.56 -11.95
C ILE A 99 20.21 -9.57 -11.39
N PRO A 100 21.08 -8.62 -11.80
CA PRO A 100 22.47 -8.67 -11.39
C PRO A 100 22.52 -8.57 -9.88
N LYS A 101 23.31 -9.43 -9.22
CA LYS A 101 23.41 -9.46 -7.75
C LYS A 101 23.75 -8.09 -7.16
N THR A 102 24.55 -7.32 -7.90
CA THR A 102 24.90 -5.94 -7.55
C THR A 102 24.74 -5.05 -8.78
N MET A 103 24.13 -3.87 -8.59
CA MET A 103 23.97 -2.83 -9.60
C MET A 103 24.61 -1.53 -9.10
N ILE A 104 25.38 -0.86 -9.94
CA ILE A 104 25.99 0.44 -9.61
C ILE A 104 25.39 1.49 -10.54
N LEU A 105 24.87 2.55 -9.94
CA LEU A 105 24.21 3.68 -10.60
C LEU A 105 24.84 4.98 -10.13
N TYR A 106 24.90 6.00 -10.97
CA TYR A 106 25.32 7.34 -10.58
C TYR A 106 24.13 8.29 -10.64
N LEU A 107 23.81 8.89 -9.50
CA LEU A 107 22.82 9.95 -9.38
C LEU A 107 23.51 11.29 -9.56
N GLN A 108 22.97 12.09 -10.47
CA GLN A 108 23.34 13.50 -10.62
C GLN A 108 22.30 14.35 -9.91
N ASP A 109 22.69 14.88 -8.76
CA ASP A 109 21.87 15.75 -7.91
C ASP A 109 22.26 17.21 -8.14
N THR A 110 21.28 18.04 -8.49
CA THR A 110 21.43 19.50 -8.59
C THR A 110 20.31 20.11 -7.77
N THR A 111 20.64 20.79 -6.68
CA THR A 111 19.65 21.31 -5.73
C THR A 111 19.08 22.68 -6.16
N GLU A 112 18.46 22.75 -7.35
CA GLU A 112 17.79 23.97 -7.83
C GLU A 112 16.26 23.78 -7.91
N GLY A 113 15.50 24.67 -7.24
CA GLY A 113 14.03 24.79 -7.35
C GLY A 113 13.23 24.33 -6.12
N PRO A 114 12.02 24.89 -5.87
CA PRO A 114 11.18 24.47 -4.76
C PRO A 114 10.48 23.13 -5.07
N ASN A 115 10.77 22.10 -4.28
CA ASN A 115 10.04 20.81 -4.19
C ASN A 115 9.99 19.88 -5.43
N ALA A 116 11.12 19.48 -6.02
CA ALA A 116 11.17 18.23 -6.80
C ALA A 116 12.58 17.62 -6.88
N THR A 117 12.79 16.48 -6.21
CA THR A 117 14.00 15.66 -6.33
C THR A 117 13.83 14.67 -7.48
N VAL A 118 14.11 15.10 -8.72
CA VAL A 118 14.20 14.20 -9.88
C VAL A 118 15.63 14.19 -10.39
N PHE A 119 16.33 13.08 -10.17
CA PHE A 119 17.73 12.92 -10.58
C PHE A 119 17.85 12.08 -11.85
N TRP A 120 18.76 12.48 -12.72
CA TRP A 120 19.19 11.61 -13.81
C TRP A 120 20.02 10.47 -13.24
N ILE A 121 19.70 9.24 -13.66
CA ILE A 121 20.48 8.05 -13.32
C ILE A 121 21.33 7.72 -14.53
N ILE A 122 22.65 7.73 -14.36
CA ILE A 122 23.61 7.28 -15.36
C ILE A 122 24.07 5.87 -14.99
N GLY A 123 23.94 4.93 -15.93
CA GLY A 123 24.44 3.57 -15.76
C GLY A 123 25.94 3.46 -16.02
N LEU A 124 26.53 2.28 -15.74
CA LEU A 124 27.96 1.99 -15.89
C LEU A 124 28.57 2.32 -17.27
N ASN A 125 27.77 2.42 -18.33
CA ASN A 125 28.23 2.77 -19.69
C ASN A 125 28.18 4.28 -20.00
N GLY A 126 27.98 5.15 -19.00
CA GLY A 126 27.89 6.60 -19.20
C GLY A 126 26.61 7.07 -19.90
N LYS A 127 25.61 6.18 -20.06
CA LYS A 127 24.32 6.50 -20.67
C LYS A 127 23.25 6.66 -19.59
N VAL A 128 22.35 7.62 -19.80
CA VAL A 128 21.15 7.77 -18.97
C VAL A 128 20.35 6.47 -19.03
N CYS A 129 20.11 5.86 -17.87
CA CYS A 129 19.39 4.59 -17.76
C CYS A 129 18.03 4.73 -17.06
N GLY A 130 17.73 5.89 -16.48
CA GLY A 130 16.47 6.13 -15.79
C GLY A 130 16.45 7.45 -15.03
N ARG A 131 15.49 7.59 -14.13
CA ARG A 131 15.33 8.70 -13.21
C ARG A 131 15.10 8.22 -11.79
N ALA A 132 15.74 8.87 -10.84
CA ALA A 132 15.48 8.69 -9.42
C ALA A 132 14.47 9.77 -9.00
N GLN A 133 13.30 9.35 -8.53
CA GLN A 133 12.18 10.22 -8.20
C GLN A 133 11.77 9.96 -6.76
N GLY A 134 11.61 11.00 -5.95
CA GLY A 134 11.20 10.79 -4.58
C GLY A 134 11.32 12.02 -3.71
N MET A 135 11.46 11.79 -2.41
CA MET A 135 11.52 12.82 -1.40
C MET A 135 12.67 12.56 -0.43
N LEU A 136 13.40 13.62 -0.08
CA LEU A 136 14.34 13.65 1.03
C LEU A 136 13.80 14.63 2.06
N VAL A 137 13.64 14.18 3.31
CA VAL A 137 13.13 15.01 4.41
C VAL A 137 14.15 15.02 5.52
N LEU A 138 14.61 16.19 5.94
CA LEU A 138 15.44 16.30 7.15
C LEU A 138 14.65 15.78 8.35
N SER A 139 15.14 14.67 8.92
CA SER A 139 14.39 13.90 9.91
C SER A 139 14.98 13.98 11.31
N ALA A 140 16.09 14.71 11.48
CA ALA A 140 16.81 14.82 12.74
C ALA A 140 17.05 16.28 13.15
N LEU A 141 16.98 16.54 14.46
CA LEU A 141 17.21 17.86 15.05
C LEU A 141 18.71 18.12 15.33
N ASP A 142 19.51 17.07 15.37
CA ASP A 142 20.91 17.05 15.79
C ASP A 142 21.90 17.03 14.61
N GLY A 143 21.43 17.03 13.37
CA GLY A 143 22.30 17.09 12.20
C GLY A 143 21.60 16.84 10.85
N PRO A 144 22.35 16.93 9.73
CA PRO A 144 21.84 16.73 8.38
C PRO A 144 21.63 15.23 8.09
N ASN A 145 20.60 14.65 8.71
CA ASN A 145 20.19 13.26 8.52
C ASN A 145 18.84 13.20 7.78
N PRO A 146 18.83 13.33 6.45
CA PRO A 146 17.62 13.15 5.67
C PRO A 146 17.13 11.71 5.69
N PHE A 147 15.83 11.55 5.92
CA PHE A 147 15.11 10.35 5.54
C PHE A 147 14.84 10.38 4.04
N VAL A 148 15.21 9.31 3.35
CA VAL A 148 15.10 9.13 1.90
C VAL A 148 13.96 8.16 1.61
N ALA A 149 13.07 8.55 0.71
CA ALA A 149 12.11 7.67 0.05
C ALA A 149 12.23 7.91 -1.46
N LEU A 150 12.81 6.96 -2.19
CA LEU A 150 13.24 7.13 -3.57
C LEU A 150 12.82 5.94 -4.45
N SER A 151 12.24 6.24 -5.59
CA SER A 151 11.93 5.31 -6.67
C SER A 151 12.94 5.49 -7.81
N VAL A 152 13.72 4.46 -8.09
CA VAL A 152 14.63 4.40 -9.24
C VAL A 152 13.85 3.82 -10.42
N VAL A 153 13.38 4.68 -11.33
CA VAL A 153 12.55 4.32 -12.48
C VAL A 153 13.43 4.19 -13.73
N PHE A 154 13.47 2.99 -14.30
CA PHE A 154 14.32 2.72 -15.46
C PHE A 154 13.61 3.01 -16.78
N THR A 155 14.34 3.64 -17.69
CA THR A 155 13.91 3.94 -19.07
C THR A 155 14.88 3.35 -20.10
N ASN A 156 15.91 2.61 -19.67
CA ASN A 156 16.84 1.93 -20.56
C ASN A 156 16.19 0.69 -21.19
N LEU A 157 16.77 0.23 -22.30
CA LEU A 157 16.27 -0.95 -23.03
C LEU A 157 16.07 -2.18 -22.14
N GLN A 158 16.99 -2.45 -21.21
CA GLN A 158 16.97 -3.67 -20.41
C GLN A 158 15.90 -3.68 -19.30
N TYR A 159 15.62 -2.55 -18.66
CA TYR A 159 14.73 -2.46 -17.48
C TYR A 159 13.55 -1.50 -17.67
N ASN A 160 13.26 -1.07 -18.90
CA ASN A 160 12.24 -0.08 -19.21
C ASN A 160 10.91 -0.36 -18.48
N GLY A 161 10.38 0.64 -17.79
CA GLY A 161 9.12 0.57 -17.05
C GLY A 161 9.19 -0.20 -15.73
N SER A 162 10.36 -0.70 -15.33
CA SER A 162 10.58 -1.28 -14.00
C SER A 162 11.10 -0.22 -13.03
N SER A 163 10.86 -0.42 -11.74
CA SER A 163 11.38 0.44 -10.67
C SER A 163 12.00 -0.34 -9.51
N ILE A 164 12.93 0.29 -8.80
CA ILE A 164 13.44 -0.17 -7.50
C ILE A 164 13.07 0.88 -6.46
N GLU A 165 12.53 0.43 -5.33
CA GLU A 165 12.09 1.29 -4.23
C GLU A 165 13.10 1.24 -3.09
N ILE A 166 13.58 2.41 -2.68
CA ILE A 166 14.61 2.60 -1.67
C ILE A 166 14.07 3.48 -0.54
N GLN A 167 14.32 3.06 0.70
CA GLN A 167 13.88 3.78 1.89
C GLN A 167 14.91 3.67 3.03
N GLY A 168 15.18 4.78 3.73
CA GLY A 168 16.03 4.76 4.92
C GLY A 168 16.55 6.13 5.34
N VAL A 169 17.24 6.17 6.49
CA VAL A 169 17.93 7.39 6.95
C VAL A 169 19.30 7.47 6.32
N SER A 170 19.54 8.49 5.51
CA SER A 170 20.82 8.76 4.85
C SER A 170 21.57 9.83 5.62
N ARG A 171 22.58 9.44 6.41
CA ARG A 171 23.36 10.38 7.23
C ARG A 171 24.34 11.15 6.36
N GLN A 172 23.99 12.35 5.92
CA GLN A 172 24.64 13.02 4.79
C GLN A 172 26.13 13.32 5.02
N CYS A 173 26.56 13.47 6.28
CA CYS A 173 27.97 13.67 6.64
C CYS A 173 28.82 12.39 6.59
N GLU A 174 28.20 11.20 6.49
CA GLU A 174 28.93 9.93 6.35
C GLU A 174 29.26 9.66 4.87
N LYS A 175 30.47 9.13 4.63
CA LYS A 175 30.95 8.82 3.28
C LYS A 175 30.10 7.73 2.61
N PHE A 176 29.77 6.68 3.35
CA PHE A 176 28.95 5.55 2.91
C PHE A 176 27.67 5.52 3.74
N ARG A 177 26.51 5.45 3.08
CA ARG A 177 25.20 5.52 3.74
C ARG A 177 24.33 4.37 3.27
N GLU A 178 24.12 3.39 4.14
CA GLU A 178 23.28 2.24 3.84
C GLU A 178 21.80 2.57 4.02
N VAL A 179 20.99 2.16 3.05
CA VAL A 179 19.54 2.28 3.05
C VAL A 179 18.93 0.97 2.54
N SER A 180 17.67 0.72 2.87
CA SER A 180 17.01 -0.53 2.50
C SER A 180 16.42 -0.47 1.09
N VAL A 181 16.54 -1.56 0.35
CA VAL A 181 15.74 -1.82 -0.86
C VAL A 181 14.47 -2.52 -0.41
N VAL A 182 13.35 -1.79 -0.41
CA VAL A 182 12.10 -2.27 0.19
C VAL A 182 11.26 -3.10 -0.78
N SER A 183 11.33 -2.81 -2.08
CA SER A 183 10.61 -3.52 -3.13
C SER A 183 11.11 -3.11 -4.53
N GLY A 184 10.41 -3.59 -5.56
CA GLY A 184 10.49 -3.08 -6.92
C GLY A 184 9.26 -3.47 -7.74
N THR A 185 9.19 -2.94 -8.95
CA THR A 185 8.13 -3.22 -9.94
C THR A 185 8.73 -3.78 -11.23
N GLY A 186 7.89 -4.34 -12.11
CA GLY A 186 8.35 -4.94 -13.37
C GLY A 186 9.36 -6.07 -13.14
N LYS A 187 10.56 -5.97 -13.74
CA LYS A 187 11.65 -6.95 -13.57
C LYS A 187 12.14 -7.07 -12.13
N PHE A 188 12.03 -6.01 -11.33
CA PHE A 188 12.45 -6.00 -9.93
C PHE A 188 11.30 -6.33 -8.97
N ARG A 189 10.22 -6.96 -9.45
CA ARG A 189 9.09 -7.31 -8.58
C ARG A 189 9.56 -8.23 -7.46
N PHE A 190 9.23 -7.85 -6.22
CA PHE A 190 9.58 -8.56 -4.98
C PHE A 190 11.07 -8.59 -4.60
N VAL A 191 11.93 -7.79 -5.25
CA VAL A 191 13.33 -7.69 -4.82
C VAL A 191 13.44 -7.11 -3.41
N LYS A 192 14.43 -7.60 -2.66
CA LYS A 192 14.82 -7.09 -1.36
C LYS A 192 16.34 -6.99 -1.30
N GLY A 193 16.84 -6.17 -0.39
CA GLY A 193 18.27 -6.03 -0.16
C GLY A 193 18.59 -4.69 0.45
N TYR A 194 19.78 -4.19 0.14
CA TYR A 194 20.26 -2.91 0.64
C TYR A 194 20.95 -2.15 -0.48
N ALA A 195 21.02 -0.84 -0.31
CA ALA A 195 21.74 0.04 -1.20
C ALA A 195 22.65 0.96 -0.40
N VAL A 196 23.79 1.29 -0.96
CA VAL A 196 24.78 2.18 -0.36
C VAL A 196 24.92 3.42 -1.23
N PHE A 197 24.66 4.58 -0.64
CA PHE A 197 25.03 5.86 -1.25
C PHE A 197 26.47 6.21 -0.88
N GLU A 198 27.27 6.56 -1.88
CA GLU A 198 28.59 7.16 -1.74
C GLU A 198 28.63 8.48 -2.49
N THR A 199 28.92 9.59 -1.80
CA THR A 199 29.11 10.87 -2.47
C THR A 199 30.50 10.90 -3.10
N THR A 200 30.58 10.78 -4.42
CA THR A 200 31.87 10.72 -5.15
C THR A 200 32.43 12.10 -5.41
N SER A 201 31.57 13.09 -5.65
CA SER A 201 31.97 14.49 -5.78
C SER A 201 30.84 15.43 -5.34
N PHE A 202 31.24 16.60 -4.87
CA PHE A 202 30.33 17.69 -4.54
C PHE A 202 30.98 19.01 -4.94
N ASP A 203 30.29 19.78 -5.77
CA ASP A 203 30.64 21.16 -6.10
C ASP A 203 29.68 22.12 -5.40
N ALA A 204 30.20 22.79 -4.37
CA ALA A 204 29.44 23.74 -3.57
C ALA A 204 29.02 25.00 -4.36
N LYS A 205 29.72 25.36 -5.44
CA LYS A 205 29.40 26.57 -6.23
C LYS A 205 28.15 26.38 -7.07
N THR A 206 28.00 25.19 -7.64
CA THR A 206 26.87 24.80 -8.49
C THR A 206 25.82 23.98 -7.74
N SER A 207 26.06 23.70 -6.45
CA SER A 207 25.28 22.77 -5.62
C SER A 207 25.01 21.44 -6.33
N HIS A 208 26.01 20.96 -7.07
CA HIS A 208 25.94 19.75 -7.86
C HIS A 208 26.69 18.61 -7.15
N SER A 209 26.02 17.48 -6.96
CA SER A 209 26.61 16.29 -6.37
C SER A 209 26.53 15.12 -7.33
N ILE A 210 27.60 14.33 -7.40
CA ILE A 210 27.56 13.00 -8.00
C ILE A 210 27.58 11.99 -6.86
N ILE A 211 26.55 11.15 -6.83
CA ILE A 211 26.37 10.13 -5.80
C ILE A 211 26.33 8.77 -6.48
N SER A 212 27.28 7.90 -6.15
CA SER A 212 27.22 6.49 -6.48
C SER A 212 26.17 5.81 -5.61
N LEU A 213 25.32 5.01 -6.25
CA LEU A 213 24.27 4.20 -5.65
C LEU A 213 24.57 2.74 -5.98
N ILE A 214 25.07 2.01 -5.00
CA ILE A 214 25.44 0.59 -5.11
C ILE A 214 24.31 -0.23 -4.50
N ILE A 215 23.53 -0.91 -5.33
CA ILE A 215 22.38 -1.72 -4.94
C ILE A 215 22.80 -3.18 -4.91
N THR A 216 22.54 -3.89 -3.82
CA THR A 216 22.75 -5.34 -3.71
C THR A 216 21.42 -6.02 -3.39
N PHE A 217 21.02 -6.97 -4.24
CA PHE A 217 19.80 -7.75 -4.06
C PHE A 217 20.09 -9.07 -3.34
N GLN A 218 19.11 -9.54 -2.56
CA GLN A 218 19.14 -10.79 -1.79
C GLN A 218 18.45 -11.94 -2.53
#